data_AF-A0A2N7WPA8-F1
#
_entry.id   AF-A0A2N7WPA8-F1
#
_cell.length_a   1.000
_cell.length_b   1.000
_cell.length_c   1.000
_cell.angle_alpha   90.00
_cell.angle_beta   90.00
_cell.angle_gamma   90.00
#
_symmetry.space_group_name_H-M   'P 1'
#
loop_
_entity.id
_entity.type
_entity.pdbx_description
1 polymer ?
#
loop_
_entity_poly.entity_id
_entity_poly.type
_entity_poly.pdbx_seq_one_letter_code
_entity_poly.pdbx_strand_id
1 'polypeptide(L)'
;MSSIEKFKGNWREAKAEIDRQVERVWLAEPEEIQKIRWGIIDSGAGSGQQSFSVLVHLEAYLMLVGADVMYRFLKVSQYPDVELPTLVKMTREFLTGTFNVFEFMTDLGLTNMHQIGQMYSDALDTLETKEEYVQLTGAMMTYVVRMHRWIHFIFPWNLGVAFPHRKPNEVASIAAVVAAA
;
A
#
# COMPACT_ATOMS: atom_id res chain seq x y z
N MET A 1 4.86 -5.16 -20.09
CA MET A 1 4.17 -5.86 -19.00
C MET A 1 4.96 -7.13 -18.71
N SER A 2 5.60 -7.21 -17.55
CA SER A 2 6.19 -8.47 -17.09
C SER A 2 5.05 -9.45 -16.86
N SER A 3 5.05 -10.60 -17.53
CA SER A 3 4.09 -11.65 -17.25
C SER A 3 4.47 -12.28 -15.91
N ILE A 4 3.81 -11.86 -14.83
CA ILE A 4 3.98 -12.52 -13.53
C ILE A 4 3.38 -13.92 -13.64
N GLU A 5 4.20 -14.93 -13.39
CA GLU A 5 3.74 -16.31 -13.37
C GLU A 5 2.81 -16.55 -12.18
N LYS A 6 1.73 -17.31 -12.40
CA LYS A 6 0.82 -17.73 -11.33
C LYS A 6 1.60 -18.51 -10.27
N PHE A 7 1.48 -18.11 -9.01
CA PHE A 7 2.05 -18.86 -7.90
C PHE A 7 1.33 -20.21 -7.75
N LYS A 8 2.11 -21.29 -7.64
CA LYS A 8 1.59 -22.68 -7.58
C LYS A 8 1.66 -23.32 -6.19
N GLY A 9 2.22 -22.60 -5.21
CA GLY A 9 2.31 -23.07 -3.84
C GLY A 9 1.01 -22.87 -3.05
N ASN A 10 1.01 -23.32 -1.80
CA ASN A 10 -0.11 -23.13 -0.88
C ASN A 10 0.01 -21.85 -0.03
N TRP A 11 -1.02 -21.53 0.73
CA TRP A 11 -1.06 -20.32 1.56
C TRP A 11 0.06 -20.24 2.61
N ARG A 12 0.56 -21.37 3.11
CA ARG A 12 1.66 -21.39 4.09
C ARG A 12 2.98 -21.00 3.45
N GLU A 13 3.24 -21.47 2.24
CA GLU A 13 4.42 -21.10 1.46
C GLU A 13 4.38 -19.62 1.08
N ALA A 14 3.22 -19.13 0.63
CA ALA A 14 3.03 -17.70 0.37
C ALA A 14 3.24 -16.85 1.63
N LYS A 15 2.65 -17.25 2.76
CA LYS A 15 2.83 -16.56 4.03
C LYS A 15 4.31 -16.55 4.45
N ALA A 16 5.01 -17.68 4.34
CA ALA A 16 6.42 -17.76 4.71
C ALA A 16 7.30 -16.81 3.90
N GLU A 17 7.04 -16.67 2.59
CA GLU A 17 7.74 -15.69 1.76
C GLU A 17 7.38 -14.25 2.16
N ILE A 18 6.10 -13.96 2.43
CA ILE A 18 5.68 -12.63 2.90
C ILE A 18 6.35 -12.29 4.24
N ASP A 19 6.37 -13.22 5.21
CA ASP A 19 7.05 -13.04 6.50
C ASP A 19 8.55 -12.79 6.28
N ARG A 20 9.20 -13.51 5.35
CA ARG A 20 10.60 -13.27 4.99
C ARG A 20 10.83 -11.85 4.45
N GLN A 21 9.88 -11.33 3.66
CA GLN A 21 9.94 -9.94 3.19
C GLN A 21 9.74 -8.94 4.33
N VAL A 22 8.81 -9.21 5.27
CA VAL A 22 8.61 -8.40 6.48
C VAL A 22 9.93 -8.29 7.25
N GLU A 23 10.60 -9.42 7.52
CA GLU A 23 11.88 -9.44 8.23
C GLU A 23 12.96 -8.65 7.48
N ARG A 24 13.07 -8.83 6.14
CA ARG A 24 14.02 -8.08 5.30
C ARG A 24 13.86 -6.56 5.48
N VAL A 25 12.62 -6.08 5.56
CA VAL A 25 12.30 -4.64 5.61
C VAL A 25 11.98 -4.14 7.02
N TRP A 26 12.20 -4.94 8.07
CA TRP A 26 11.78 -4.56 9.41
C TRP A 26 12.61 -3.41 9.98
N LEU A 27 13.95 -3.49 9.90
CA LEU A 27 14.84 -2.45 10.43
C LEU A 27 15.82 -1.90 9.39
N ALA A 28 16.11 -2.68 8.35
CA ALA A 28 16.96 -2.25 7.25
C ALA A 28 16.12 -1.57 6.17
N GLU A 29 16.60 -0.42 5.70
CA GLU A 29 15.95 0.28 4.59
C GLU A 29 16.15 -0.51 3.30
N PRO A 30 15.07 -0.95 2.64
CA PRO A 30 15.19 -1.77 1.46
C PRO A 30 15.58 -0.95 0.22
N GLU A 31 16.25 -1.59 -0.74
CA GLU A 31 16.84 -0.94 -1.92
C GLU A 31 15.82 -0.11 -2.73
N GLU A 32 14.59 -0.59 -2.85
CA GLU A 32 13.51 0.13 -3.53
C GLU A 32 13.22 1.49 -2.88
N ILE A 33 13.26 1.57 -1.54
CA ILE A 33 13.04 2.83 -0.81
C ILE A 33 14.25 3.75 -0.99
N GLN A 34 15.47 3.21 -0.99
CA GLN A 34 16.68 3.98 -1.24
C GLN A 34 16.62 4.64 -2.63
N LYS A 35 16.23 3.90 -3.67
CA LYS A 35 16.03 4.44 -5.03
C LYS A 35 15.00 5.56 -5.05
N ILE A 36 13.83 5.32 -4.46
CA ILE A 36 12.73 6.31 -4.40
C ILE A 36 13.19 7.61 -3.73
N ARG A 37 13.93 7.52 -2.62
CA ARG A 37 14.50 8.69 -1.93
C ARG A 37 15.43 9.51 -2.83
N TRP A 38 16.17 8.86 -3.71
CA TRP A 38 17.03 9.52 -4.70
C TRP A 38 16.28 9.97 -5.96
N GLY A 39 14.95 9.81 -6.01
CA GLY A 39 14.12 10.13 -7.17
C GLY A 39 14.29 9.16 -8.35
N ILE A 40 14.89 8.00 -8.10
CA ILE A 40 15.09 6.96 -9.11
C ILE A 40 13.87 6.05 -9.10
N ILE A 41 13.01 6.20 -10.13
CA ILE A 41 11.81 5.38 -10.33
C ILE A 41 11.99 4.60 -11.63
N ASP A 42 12.26 3.29 -11.53
CA ASP A 42 12.67 2.47 -12.69
C ASP A 42 11.63 2.45 -13.84
N SER A 43 10.34 2.65 -13.53
CA SER A 43 9.26 2.74 -14.52
C SER A 43 9.20 4.06 -15.28
N GLY A 44 9.89 5.10 -14.79
CA GLY A 44 9.75 6.48 -15.26
C GLY A 44 8.49 7.21 -14.74
N ALA A 45 7.77 6.65 -13.76
CA ALA A 45 6.61 7.32 -13.17
C ALA A 45 6.98 8.66 -12.53
N GLY A 46 6.14 9.67 -12.74
CA GLY A 46 6.37 11.04 -12.28
C GLY A 46 6.21 12.08 -13.40
N SER A 47 5.02 12.68 -13.50
CA SER A 47 4.74 13.69 -14.53
C SER A 47 5.57 14.96 -14.31
N GLY A 48 6.09 15.55 -15.38
CA GLY A 48 6.91 16.77 -15.28
C GLY A 48 8.35 16.52 -14.84
N GLN A 49 8.88 15.31 -15.07
CA GLN A 49 10.26 14.92 -14.72
C GLN A 49 10.58 15.07 -13.22
N GLN A 50 9.62 14.72 -12.35
CA GLN A 50 9.77 14.79 -10.90
C GLN A 50 9.14 13.57 -10.21
N SER A 51 9.70 13.18 -9.06
CA SER A 51 9.26 12.02 -8.26
C SER A 51 8.43 12.38 -7.02
N PHE A 52 8.20 13.67 -6.75
CA PHE A 52 7.42 14.12 -5.60
C PHE A 52 5.98 13.59 -5.63
N SER A 53 5.31 13.63 -6.79
CA SER A 53 3.98 13.04 -6.92
C SER A 53 3.97 11.53 -6.64
N VAL A 54 5.05 10.82 -6.97
CA VAL A 54 5.18 9.39 -6.67
C VAL A 54 5.20 9.15 -5.16
N LEU A 55 5.99 9.94 -4.42
CA LEU A 55 6.01 9.89 -2.95
C LEU A 55 4.63 10.16 -2.33
N VAL A 56 3.88 11.14 -2.86
CA VAL A 56 2.52 11.44 -2.40
C VAL A 56 1.58 10.25 -2.61
N HIS A 57 1.63 9.61 -3.79
CA HIS A 57 0.80 8.45 -4.06
C HIS A 57 1.19 7.25 -3.19
N LEU A 58 2.49 6.96 -3.04
CA LEU A 58 2.96 5.87 -2.20
C LEU A 58 2.55 6.06 -0.74
N GLU A 59 2.72 7.27 -0.19
CA GLU A 59 2.34 7.59 1.19
C GLU A 59 0.84 7.34 1.41
N ALA A 60 -0.01 7.85 0.51
CA ALA A 60 -1.45 7.70 0.63
C ALA A 60 -1.92 6.25 0.41
N TYR A 61 -1.48 5.60 -0.67
CA TYR A 61 -1.96 4.27 -1.04
C TYR A 61 -1.48 3.19 -0.07
N LEU A 62 -0.23 3.22 0.39
CA LEU A 62 0.24 2.21 1.35
C LEU A 62 -0.46 2.36 2.70
N MET A 63 -0.70 3.60 3.15
CA MET A 63 -1.47 3.87 4.36
C MET A 63 -2.91 3.34 4.23
N LEU A 64 -3.61 3.67 3.14
CA LEU A 64 -4.99 3.26 2.94
C LEU A 64 -5.12 1.75 2.72
N VAL A 65 -4.31 1.16 1.85
CA VAL A 65 -4.38 -0.29 1.56
C VAL A 65 -4.02 -1.10 2.80
N GLY A 66 -2.94 -0.77 3.48
CA GLY A 66 -2.48 -1.50 4.66
C GLY A 66 -3.35 -1.25 5.89
N ALA A 67 -3.40 0.00 6.35
CA ALA A 67 -4.01 0.33 7.64
C ALA A 67 -5.54 0.43 7.61
N ASP A 68 -6.16 0.64 6.43
CA ASP A 68 -7.62 0.71 6.32
C ASP A 68 -8.20 -0.52 5.61
N VAL A 69 -7.89 -0.77 4.34
CA VAL A 69 -8.53 -1.83 3.54
C VAL A 69 -8.23 -3.22 4.09
N MET A 70 -6.95 -3.61 4.19
CA MET A 70 -6.55 -4.93 4.69
C MET A 70 -6.94 -5.13 6.16
N TYR A 71 -6.77 -4.09 6.98
CA TYR A 71 -7.21 -4.14 8.38
C TYR A 71 -8.73 -4.37 8.52
N ARG A 72 -9.54 -3.71 7.68
CA ARG A 72 -11.00 -3.94 7.67
C ARG A 72 -11.33 -5.36 7.26
N PHE A 73 -10.63 -5.94 6.29
CA PHE A 73 -10.82 -7.35 5.93
C PHE A 73 -10.50 -8.30 7.09
N LEU A 74 -9.42 -8.06 7.82
CA LEU A 74 -9.12 -8.81 9.04
C LEU A 74 -10.23 -8.65 10.08
N LYS A 75 -10.76 -7.44 10.26
CA LYS A 75 -11.85 -7.19 11.22
C LYS A 75 -13.15 -7.92 10.84
N VAL A 76 -13.59 -7.81 9.58
CA VAL A 76 -14.85 -8.45 9.14
C VAL A 76 -14.74 -9.97 9.04
N SER A 77 -13.53 -10.53 8.87
CA SER A 77 -13.31 -11.98 8.92
C SER A 77 -13.76 -12.61 10.24
N GLN A 78 -13.75 -11.82 11.33
CA GLN A 78 -14.16 -12.26 12.67
C GLN A 78 -15.68 -12.34 12.84
N TYR A 79 -16.46 -11.81 11.90
CA TYR A 79 -17.92 -11.83 12.00
C TYR A 79 -18.45 -13.23 11.66
N PRO A 80 -19.38 -13.78 12.46
CA PRO A 80 -19.82 -15.16 12.30
C PRO A 80 -20.62 -15.41 11.03
N ASP A 81 -21.26 -14.38 10.48
CA ASP A 81 -22.09 -14.39 9.27
C ASP A 81 -21.30 -14.15 7.96
N VAL A 82 -20.01 -13.84 8.06
CA VAL A 82 -19.14 -13.67 6.90
C VAL A 82 -18.48 -15.02 6.57
N GLU A 83 -18.78 -15.53 5.38
CA GLU A 83 -18.22 -16.77 4.83
C GLU A 83 -16.90 -16.53 4.09
N LEU A 84 -15.98 -17.50 4.15
CA LEU A 84 -14.65 -17.42 3.52
C LEU A 84 -14.71 -17.11 2.01
N PRO A 85 -15.55 -17.77 1.18
CA PRO A 85 -15.59 -17.47 -0.25
C PRO A 85 -16.01 -16.02 -0.56
N THR A 86 -16.94 -15.46 0.23
CA THR A 86 -17.36 -14.06 0.12
C THR A 86 -16.21 -13.13 0.48
N LEU A 87 -15.50 -13.44 1.56
CA LEU A 87 -14.34 -12.66 2.01
C LEU A 87 -13.22 -12.64 0.98
N VAL A 88 -12.88 -13.80 0.39
CA VAL A 88 -11.87 -13.91 -0.69
C VAL A 88 -12.30 -13.11 -1.92
N LYS A 89 -13.57 -13.21 -2.33
CA LYS A 89 -14.10 -12.44 -3.46
C LYS A 89 -13.97 -10.94 -3.21
N MET A 90 -14.43 -10.45 -2.06
CA MET A 90 -14.32 -9.03 -1.72
C MET A 90 -12.87 -8.56 -1.63
N THR A 91 -11.98 -9.38 -1.06
CA THR A 91 -10.54 -9.08 -0.99
C THR A 91 -9.97 -8.80 -2.38
N ARG A 92 -10.31 -9.65 -3.37
CA ARG A 92 -9.86 -9.47 -4.75
C ARG A 92 -10.44 -8.23 -5.40
N GLU A 93 -11.74 -7.96 -5.23
CA GLU A 93 -12.37 -6.75 -5.79
C GLU A 93 -11.66 -5.46 -5.37
N PHE A 94 -11.20 -5.38 -4.12
CA PHE A 94 -10.55 -4.18 -3.58
C PHE A 94 -9.04 -4.10 -3.86
N LEU A 95 -8.37 -5.22 -4.09
CA LEU A 95 -6.90 -5.26 -4.21
C LEU A 95 -6.40 -5.58 -5.62
N THR A 96 -7.08 -6.45 -6.37
CA THR A 96 -6.61 -6.99 -7.65
C THR A 96 -7.67 -7.06 -8.74
N GLY A 97 -8.86 -6.48 -8.51
CA GLY A 97 -9.99 -6.51 -9.44
C GLY A 97 -9.77 -5.57 -10.62
N THR A 98 -10.62 -4.55 -10.77
CA THR A 98 -10.50 -3.54 -11.85
C THR A 98 -9.18 -2.78 -11.82
N PHE A 99 -8.61 -2.61 -10.62
CA PHE A 99 -7.34 -1.92 -10.41
C PHE A 99 -6.48 -2.77 -9.49
N ASN A 100 -5.30 -3.17 -9.97
CA ASN A 100 -4.34 -3.93 -9.18
C ASN A 100 -3.45 -2.97 -8.39
N VAL A 101 -3.70 -2.86 -7.10
CA VAL A 101 -2.96 -1.93 -6.22
C VAL A 101 -1.49 -2.29 -6.11
N PHE A 102 -1.14 -3.57 -6.22
CA PHE A 102 0.23 -4.06 -6.12
C PHE A 102 1.04 -3.80 -7.39
N GLU A 103 0.40 -3.94 -8.55
CA GLU A 103 0.97 -3.52 -9.84
C GLU A 103 1.24 -2.02 -9.84
N PHE A 104 0.24 -1.21 -9.46
CA PHE A 104 0.41 0.24 -9.37
C PHE A 104 1.55 0.64 -8.44
N MET A 105 1.66 0.05 -7.25
CA MET A 105 2.77 0.31 -6.33
C MET A 105 4.13 -0.08 -6.91
N THR A 106 4.18 -1.11 -7.77
CA THR A 106 5.40 -1.50 -8.50
C THR A 106 5.77 -0.45 -9.53
N ASP A 107 4.79 0.06 -10.28
CA ASP A 107 4.98 1.17 -11.20
C ASP A 107 5.45 2.44 -10.49
N LEU A 108 5.15 2.59 -9.20
CA LEU A 108 5.65 3.70 -8.38
C LEU A 108 7.05 3.45 -7.77
N GLY A 109 7.70 2.33 -8.09
CA GLY A 109 9.09 2.05 -7.70
C GLY A 109 9.25 0.95 -6.64
N LEU A 110 8.17 0.35 -6.14
CA LEU A 110 8.26 -0.80 -5.22
C LEU A 110 8.40 -2.11 -6.01
N THR A 111 9.58 -2.35 -6.56
CA THR A 111 9.86 -3.36 -7.61
C THR A 111 9.27 -4.75 -7.38
N ASN A 112 9.20 -5.23 -6.13
CA ASN A 112 8.72 -6.58 -5.82
C ASN A 112 7.24 -6.65 -5.39
N MET A 113 6.55 -5.50 -5.31
CA MET A 113 5.21 -5.44 -4.72
C MET A 113 4.19 -6.25 -5.52
N HIS A 114 4.22 -6.17 -6.85
CA HIS A 114 3.28 -6.91 -7.71
C HIS A 114 3.48 -8.42 -7.60
N GLN A 115 4.72 -8.90 -7.56
CA GLN A 115 5.01 -10.33 -7.42
C GLN A 115 4.51 -10.87 -6.07
N ILE A 116 4.77 -10.15 -4.98
CA ILE A 116 4.28 -10.54 -3.65
C ILE A 116 2.75 -10.45 -3.57
N GLY A 117 2.16 -9.39 -4.14
CA GLY A 117 0.71 -9.23 -4.21
C GLY A 117 0.00 -10.30 -5.03
N GLN A 118 0.60 -10.73 -6.14
CA GLN A 118 0.08 -11.83 -6.96
C GLN A 118 0.18 -13.16 -6.21
N MET A 119 1.32 -13.44 -5.56
CA MET A 119 1.48 -14.63 -4.71
C MET A 119 0.43 -14.68 -3.60
N TYR A 120 0.19 -13.56 -2.93
CA TYR A 120 -0.89 -13.43 -1.95
C TYR A 120 -2.27 -13.72 -2.57
N SER A 121 -2.60 -13.09 -3.70
CA SER A 121 -3.89 -13.26 -4.37
C SER A 121 -4.13 -14.69 -4.85
N ASP A 122 -3.11 -15.36 -5.40
CA ASP A 122 -3.18 -16.75 -5.84
C ASP A 122 -3.37 -17.70 -4.65
N ALA A 123 -2.64 -17.47 -3.55
CA ALA A 123 -2.73 -18.27 -2.34
C ALA A 123 -4.10 -18.26 -1.67
N LEU A 124 -4.91 -17.21 -1.88
CA LEU A 124 -6.29 -17.15 -1.38
C LEU A 124 -7.17 -18.31 -1.89
N ASP A 125 -6.85 -18.90 -3.06
CA ASP A 125 -7.57 -20.07 -3.61
C ASP A 125 -7.32 -21.36 -2.79
N THR A 126 -6.30 -21.37 -1.94
CA THR A 126 -5.88 -22.57 -1.18
C THR A 126 -6.32 -22.54 0.28
N LEU A 127 -7.07 -21.53 0.69
CA LEU A 127 -7.58 -21.38 2.05
C LEU A 127 -8.80 -22.27 2.26
N GLU A 128 -8.86 -22.96 3.40
CA GLU A 128 -9.99 -23.79 3.81
C GLU A 128 -10.77 -23.16 4.97
N THR A 129 -10.14 -22.27 5.74
CA THR A 129 -10.73 -21.66 6.95
C THR A 129 -10.49 -20.14 7.03
N LYS A 130 -11.31 -19.44 7.83
CA LYS A 130 -11.13 -17.99 8.08
C LYS A 130 -9.88 -17.70 8.91
N GLU A 131 -9.46 -18.65 9.74
CA GLU A 131 -8.24 -18.57 10.53
C GLU A 131 -7.01 -18.51 9.62
N GLU A 132 -6.98 -19.30 8.55
CA GLU A 132 -5.89 -19.26 7.55
C GLU A 132 -5.92 -17.94 6.77
N TYR A 133 -7.11 -17.46 6.41
CA TYR A 133 -7.27 -16.14 5.80
C TYR A 133 -6.67 -15.03 6.66
N VAL A 134 -6.95 -15.04 7.97
CA VAL A 134 -6.43 -14.06 8.92
C VAL A 134 -4.90 -14.11 8.99
N GLN A 135 -4.32 -15.30 8.99
CA GLN A 135 -2.86 -15.47 9.05
C GLN A 135 -2.18 -14.95 7.78
N LEU A 136 -2.69 -15.31 6.59
CA LEU A 136 -2.11 -14.88 5.32
C LEU A 136 -2.31 -13.37 5.10
N THR A 137 -3.53 -12.88 5.28
CA THR A 137 -3.87 -11.46 5.10
C THR A 137 -3.18 -10.59 6.14
N GLY A 138 -3.02 -11.09 7.38
CA GLY A 138 -2.30 -10.39 8.43
C GLY A 138 -0.81 -10.22 8.13
N ALA A 139 -0.17 -11.24 7.56
CA ALA A 139 1.21 -11.15 7.08
C ALA A 139 1.33 -10.09 5.96
N MET A 140 0.42 -10.14 4.97
CA MET A 140 0.43 -9.18 3.86
C MET A 140 0.18 -7.74 4.33
N MET A 141 -0.78 -7.54 5.24
CA MET A 141 -1.04 -6.25 5.88
C MET A 141 0.22 -5.73 6.58
N THR A 142 0.90 -6.59 7.34
CA THR A 142 2.13 -6.22 8.06
C THR A 142 3.21 -5.76 7.09
N TYR A 143 3.40 -6.48 5.97
CA TYR A 143 4.33 -6.08 4.93
C TYR A 143 3.99 -4.71 4.33
N VAL A 144 2.73 -4.50 3.91
CA VAL A 144 2.29 -3.23 3.32
C VAL A 144 2.44 -2.07 4.31
N VAL A 145 2.03 -2.25 5.57
CA VAL A 145 2.18 -1.23 6.62
C VAL A 145 3.65 -0.95 6.90
N ARG A 146 4.53 -1.97 6.87
CA ARG A 146 5.96 -1.75 7.07
C ARG A 146 6.59 -0.96 5.91
N MET A 147 6.18 -1.22 4.67
CA MET A 147 6.57 -0.41 3.51
C MET A 147 6.04 1.02 3.63
N HIS A 148 4.81 1.23 4.12
CA HIS A 148 4.29 2.56 4.45
C HIS A 148 5.22 3.30 5.41
N ARG A 149 5.68 2.64 6.49
CA ARG A 149 6.59 3.27 7.46
C ARG A 149 7.89 3.75 6.84
N TRP A 150 8.44 3.03 5.87
CA TRP A 150 9.62 3.49 5.14
C TRP A 150 9.35 4.70 4.27
N ILE A 151 8.26 4.68 3.50
CA ILE A 151 7.84 5.85 2.70
C ILE A 151 7.60 7.06 3.59
N HIS A 152 6.87 6.88 4.69
CA HIS A 152 6.61 7.93 5.67
C HIS A 152 7.90 8.49 6.27
N PHE A 153 8.90 7.64 6.50
CA PHE A 153 10.19 8.05 7.03
C PHE A 153 11.00 8.90 6.04
N ILE A 154 11.00 8.54 4.75
CA ILE A 154 11.72 9.30 3.71
C ILE A 154 10.92 10.47 3.13
N PHE A 155 9.63 10.57 3.45
CA PHE A 155 8.76 11.60 2.91
C PHE A 155 9.27 13.00 3.32
N PRO A 156 9.32 13.98 2.38
CA PRO A 156 9.92 15.29 2.63
C PRO A 156 8.97 16.21 3.42
N TRP A 157 8.68 15.86 4.68
CA TRP A 157 7.78 16.62 5.57
C TRP A 157 8.21 18.07 5.79
N ASN A 158 9.50 18.37 5.62
CA ASN A 158 10.02 19.72 5.66
C ASN A 158 9.40 20.64 4.61
N LEU A 159 8.79 20.11 3.53
CA LEU A 159 8.02 20.91 2.57
C LEU A 159 6.85 21.65 3.25
N GLY A 160 6.34 21.15 4.37
CA GLY A 160 5.26 21.78 5.14
C GLY A 160 5.57 23.22 5.59
N VAL A 161 6.84 23.62 5.67
CA VAL A 161 7.22 25.01 5.99
C VAL A 161 6.74 26.03 4.95
N ALA A 162 6.52 25.59 3.71
CA ALA A 162 5.97 26.42 2.64
C ALA A 162 4.44 26.63 2.76
N PHE A 163 3.78 25.89 3.65
CA PHE A 163 2.32 25.89 3.84
C PHE A 163 1.92 26.18 5.29
N PRO A 164 2.31 27.35 5.87
CA PRO A 164 1.96 27.67 7.24
C PRO A 164 0.47 27.98 7.39
N HIS A 165 -0.07 27.75 8.60
CA HIS A 165 -1.35 28.33 8.98
C HIS A 165 -1.28 29.87 8.90
N ARG A 166 -2.29 30.47 8.28
CA ARG A 166 -2.41 31.93 8.13
C ARG A 166 -2.75 32.59 9.46
N LYS A 167 -2.22 33.79 9.68
CA LYS A 167 -2.50 34.59 10.88
C LYS A 167 -3.91 35.21 10.81
N PRO A 168 -4.54 35.52 11.96
CA PRO A 168 -5.89 36.09 11.97
C PRO A 168 -6.09 37.34 11.10
N ASN A 169 -5.08 38.22 11.03
CA ASN A 169 -5.13 39.43 10.19
C ASN A 169 -5.04 39.13 8.68
N GLU A 170 -4.33 38.09 8.28
CA GLU A 170 -4.32 37.62 6.89
C GLU A 170 -5.67 37.02 6.52
N VAL A 171 -6.29 36.27 7.44
CA VAL A 171 -7.62 35.68 7.25
C VAL A 171 -8.72 36.73 7.23
N ALA A 172 -8.61 37.84 7.98
CA ALA A 172 -9.59 38.92 7.95
C ALA A 172 -9.83 39.48 6.52
N SER A 173 -8.81 39.47 5.66
CA SER A 173 -8.96 39.85 4.25
C SER A 173 -9.80 38.88 3.42
N ILE A 174 -9.95 37.62 3.84
CA ILE A 174 -10.80 36.65 3.14
C ILE A 174 -12.28 36.93 3.35
N ALA A 175 -12.68 37.55 4.46
CA ALA A 175 -14.08 37.85 4.77
C ALA A 175 -14.73 38.70 3.67
N ALA A 176 -13.98 39.64 3.07
CA ALA A 176 -14.45 40.44 1.93
C ALA A 176 -14.66 39.61 0.65
N VAL A 177 -13.89 38.53 0.48
CA VAL A 177 -13.99 37.62 -0.68
C VAL A 177 -15.17 36.66 -0.51
N VAL A 178 -15.38 36.09 0.68
CA VAL A 178 -16.52 35.18 0.94
C VAL A 178 -17.85 35.93 0.99
N ALA A 179 -17.87 37.21 1.38
CA ALA A 179 -19.07 38.04 1.39
C ALA A 179 -19.51 38.54 -0.01
N ALA A 180 -18.64 38.40 -1.02
CA ALA A 180 -18.92 38.77 -2.40
C ALA A 180 -19.38 37.58 -3.28
N ALA A 181 -19.48 36.39 -2.69
CA ALA A 181 -20.04 35.18 -3.30
C ALA A 181 -21.47 34.94 -2.79
#